data_AF-A0A8S2G3N1-F1
#
_entry.id   AF-A0A8S2G3N1-F1
#
_cell.length_a   1.000
_cell.length_b   1.000
_cell.length_c   1.000
_cell.angle_alpha   90.00
_cell.angle_beta   90.00
_cell.angle_gamma   90.00
#
_symmetry.space_group_name_H-M   'P 1'
#
loop_
_entity.id
_entity.type
_entity.pdbx_description
1 polymer ?
#
loop_
_entity_poly.entity_id
_entity_poly.type
_entity_poly.pdbx_seq_one_letter_code
_entity_poly.pdbx_strand_id
1 'polypeptide(L)'
;MDFLENSSTFVCIIVQYIRNISRLTSSWILVSFTIERLVVIYYPLHRKSICRRKTARYILLIIFIISIILNVNVPFHYGLLYPAAICDVLPKYRSIYMHFVIVTMISVYLIPMFIIGIGNMLIMHKITLRSMHKQLERNSIDSHVHARLSIPSDGSINPVQHNQHDGYDQLSLVILPFQNNDKKALTKQ
;
A
#
# COMPACT_ATOMS: atom_id res chain seq x y z
N MET A 1 9.12 -39.82 28.87
CA MET A 1 9.90 -38.76 28.17
C MET A 1 9.13 -38.20 26.97
N ASP A 2 7.97 -38.79 26.66
CA ASP A 2 7.18 -38.56 25.45
C ASP A 2 6.46 -37.20 25.44
N PHE A 3 6.15 -36.64 26.62
CA PHE A 3 5.49 -35.34 26.71
C PHE A 3 6.37 -34.17 26.23
N LEU A 4 7.67 -34.18 26.57
CA LEU A 4 8.60 -33.14 26.11
C LEU A 4 8.83 -33.26 24.60
N GLU A 5 8.98 -34.48 24.09
CA GLU A 5 9.19 -34.78 22.67
C GLU A 5 7.99 -34.37 21.79
N ASN A 6 6.78 -34.65 22.28
CA ASN A 6 5.53 -34.25 21.62
C ASN A 6 5.36 -32.72 21.62
N SER A 7 5.72 -32.04 22.71
CA SER A 7 5.68 -30.58 22.80
C SER A 7 6.66 -29.92 21.81
N SER A 8 7.91 -30.39 21.77
CA SER A 8 8.94 -29.88 20.85
C SER A 8 8.55 -30.07 19.37
N THR A 9 7.96 -31.22 19.03
CA THR A 9 7.49 -31.51 17.67
C THR A 9 6.34 -30.60 17.27
N PHE A 10 5.37 -30.40 18.15
CA PHE A 10 4.23 -29.52 17.90
C PHE A 10 4.66 -28.06 17.70
N VAL A 11 5.54 -27.56 18.55
CA VAL A 11 6.10 -26.20 18.44
C VAL A 11 6.88 -26.04 17.12
N CYS A 12 7.71 -27.02 16.77
CA CYS A 12 8.43 -27.03 15.49
C CYS A 12 7.48 -26.85 14.30
N ILE A 13 6.44 -27.69 14.22
CA ILE A 13 5.48 -27.68 13.12
C ILE A 13 4.74 -26.34 13.03
N ILE A 14 4.23 -25.84 14.16
CA ILE A 14 3.46 -24.60 14.19
C ILE A 14 4.30 -23.40 13.83
N VAL A 15 5.52 -23.29 14.36
CA VAL A 15 6.42 -22.18 14.05
C VAL A 15 6.72 -22.13 12.56
N GLN A 16 6.98 -23.27 11.93
CA GLN A 16 7.24 -23.33 10.49
C GLN A 16 5.99 -23.03 9.66
N TYR A 17 4.82 -23.46 10.12
CA TYR A 17 3.55 -23.12 9.48
C TYR A 17 3.27 -21.61 9.53
N ILE A 18 3.36 -20.98 10.70
CA ILE A 18 3.17 -19.54 10.88
C ILE A 18 4.21 -18.73 10.08
N ARG A 19 5.47 -19.18 10.06
CA ARG A 19 6.53 -18.56 9.25
C ARG A 19 6.16 -18.52 7.76
N ASN A 20 5.63 -19.62 7.21
CA ASN A 20 5.25 -19.67 5.81
C ASN A 20 4.01 -18.81 5.50
N ILE A 21 2.99 -18.85 6.35
CA ILE A 21 1.79 -18.00 6.20
C ILE A 21 2.15 -16.52 6.27
N SER A 22 2.97 -16.12 7.25
CA SER A 22 3.35 -14.72 7.44
C SER A 22 4.16 -14.17 6.27
N ARG A 23 5.09 -14.96 5.70
CA ARG A 23 5.83 -14.60 4.48
C ARG A 23 4.90 -14.35 3.30
N LEU A 24 3.99 -15.29 3.03
CA LEU A 24 3.03 -15.18 1.93
C LEU A 24 2.09 -13.98 2.13
N THR A 25 1.45 -13.91 3.29
CA THR A 25 0.52 -12.82 3.63
C THR A 25 1.19 -11.46 3.50
N SER A 26 2.38 -11.27 4.08
CA SER A 26 3.09 -9.98 4.03
C SER A 26 3.40 -9.53 2.60
N SER A 27 3.86 -10.44 1.75
CA SER A 27 4.17 -10.12 0.34
C SER A 27 2.93 -9.68 -0.45
N TRP A 28 1.80 -10.38 -0.28
CA TRP A 28 0.55 -10.07 -0.98
C TRP A 28 -0.18 -8.86 -0.41
N ILE A 29 0.01 -8.53 0.87
CA ILE A 29 -0.44 -7.27 1.47
C ILE A 29 0.23 -6.10 0.75
N LEU A 30 1.54 -6.16 0.54
CA LEU A 30 2.28 -5.10 -0.16
C LEU A 30 1.78 -4.92 -1.59
N VAL A 31 1.59 -6.02 -2.33
CA VAL A 31 1.01 -5.99 -3.68
C VAL A 31 -0.37 -5.34 -3.69
N SER A 32 -1.24 -5.72 -2.75
CA SER A 32 -2.59 -5.18 -2.63
C SER A 32 -2.58 -3.67 -2.35
N PHE A 33 -1.68 -3.22 -1.48
CA PHE A 33 -1.49 -1.80 -1.20
C PHE A 33 -0.98 -1.05 -2.43
N THR A 34 -0.05 -1.60 -3.19
CA THR A 34 0.41 -0.97 -4.45
C THR A 34 -0.72 -0.87 -5.46
N ILE A 35 -1.55 -1.90 -5.62
CA ILE A 35 -2.73 -1.87 -6.49
C ILE A 35 -3.73 -0.79 -6.02
N GLU A 36 -3.92 -0.64 -4.71
CA GLU A 36 -4.71 0.47 -4.16
C GLU A 36 -4.21 1.83 -4.64
N ARG A 37 -2.89 2.06 -4.51
CA ARG A 37 -2.25 3.31 -4.92
C ARG A 37 -2.39 3.54 -6.42
N LEU A 38 -2.22 2.50 -7.24
CA LEU A 38 -2.41 2.58 -8.68
C LEU A 38 -3.84 2.99 -9.05
N VAL A 39 -4.85 2.32 -8.48
CA VAL A 39 -6.25 2.65 -8.77
C VAL A 39 -6.57 4.11 -8.42
N VAL A 40 -6.09 4.60 -7.27
CA VAL A 40 -6.32 5.99 -6.84
C VAL A 40 -5.64 7.01 -7.76
N ILE A 41 -4.45 6.70 -8.27
CA ILE A 41 -3.67 7.60 -9.13
C ILE A 41 -4.19 7.60 -10.58
N TYR A 42 -4.67 6.45 -11.08
CA TYR A 42 -5.22 6.34 -12.43
C TYR A 42 -6.68 6.79 -12.53
N TYR A 43 -7.49 6.56 -11.50
CA TYR A 43 -8.93 6.86 -11.49
C TYR A 43 -9.31 7.86 -10.39
N PRO A 44 -8.87 9.14 -10.49
CA PRO A 44 -9.13 10.16 -9.46
C PRO A 44 -10.63 10.50 -9.28
N LEU A 45 -11.48 10.23 -10.29
CA LEU A 45 -12.90 10.56 -10.32
C LEU A 45 -13.77 9.64 -9.44
N HIS A 46 -13.26 8.48 -8.98
CA HIS A 46 -14.02 7.53 -8.17
C HIS A 46 -13.81 7.70 -6.65
N ARG A 47 -13.36 8.89 -6.23
CA ARG A 47 -13.00 9.23 -4.84
C ARG A 47 -14.11 9.00 -3.81
N LYS A 48 -15.39 9.07 -4.21
CA LYS A 48 -16.55 8.86 -3.30
C LYS A 48 -17.01 7.40 -3.19
N SER A 49 -16.75 6.54 -4.19
CA SER A 49 -17.04 5.10 -4.11
C SER A 49 -15.96 4.33 -3.34
N ILE A 50 -14.75 4.90 -3.24
CA ILE A 50 -13.56 4.38 -2.54
C ILE A 50 -13.62 4.63 -1.00
N CYS A 51 -14.79 4.51 -0.38
CA CYS A 51 -14.82 4.24 1.07
C CYS A 51 -14.42 2.76 1.33
N ARG A 52 -13.21 2.40 0.85
CA ARG A 52 -12.70 1.03 0.62
C ARG A 52 -12.08 0.41 1.86
N ARG A 53 -12.17 1.03 3.05
CA ARG A 53 -11.64 0.44 4.29
C ARG A 53 -12.24 -0.93 4.59
N LYS A 54 -13.54 -1.11 4.31
CA LYS A 54 -14.23 -2.39 4.45
C LYS A 54 -13.76 -3.42 3.42
N THR A 55 -13.65 -3.02 2.16
CA THR A 55 -13.16 -3.90 1.08
C THR A 55 -11.69 -4.26 1.25
N ALA A 56 -10.84 -3.33 1.70
CA ALA A 56 -9.44 -3.60 2.01
C ALA A 56 -9.32 -4.63 3.13
N ARG A 57 -10.11 -4.50 4.21
CA ARG A 57 -10.17 -5.52 5.26
C ARG A 57 -10.64 -6.87 4.73
N TYR A 58 -11.61 -6.90 3.83
CA TYR A 58 -12.07 -8.13 3.19
C TYR A 58 -10.99 -8.78 2.30
N ILE A 59 -10.26 -7.98 1.51
CA ILE A 59 -9.13 -8.45 0.69
C ILE A 59 -8.03 -9.04 1.59
N LEU A 60 -7.70 -8.37 2.70
CA LEU A 60 -6.73 -8.88 3.68
C LEU A 60 -7.18 -10.22 4.27
N LEU A 61 -8.45 -10.36 4.64
CA LEU A 61 -8.99 -11.62 5.15
C LEU A 61 -8.95 -12.73 4.10
N ILE A 62 -9.29 -12.43 2.84
CA ILE A 62 -9.20 -13.41 1.74
C ILE A 62 -7.76 -13.86 1.55
N ILE A 63 -6.80 -12.94 1.48
CA ILE A 63 -5.38 -13.27 1.32
C ILE A 63 -4.89 -14.14 2.47
N PHE A 64 -5.33 -13.84 3.70
CA PHE A 64 -4.98 -14.63 4.87
C PHE A 64 -5.56 -16.05 4.81
N ILE A 65 -6.84 -16.20 4.45
CA ILE A 65 -7.50 -17.51 4.29
C ILE A 65 -6.83 -18.31 3.16
N ILE A 66 -6.56 -17.69 2.00
CA ILE A 66 -5.84 -18.34 0.90
C ILE A 66 -4.45 -18.78 1.36
N SER A 67 -3.75 -17.95 2.14
CA SER A 67 -2.43 -18.29 2.67
C SER A 67 -2.46 -19.49 3.62
N ILE A 68 -3.51 -19.61 4.44
CA ILE A 68 -3.75 -20.80 5.28
C ILE A 68 -3.98 -22.03 4.41
N ILE A 69 -4.87 -21.94 3.42
CA ILE A 69 -5.24 -23.07 2.56
C ILE A 69 -4.02 -23.57 1.76
N LEU A 70 -3.24 -22.67 1.16
CA LEU A 70 -2.05 -23.05 0.39
C LEU A 70 -0.99 -23.73 1.25
N ASN A 71 -0.90 -23.39 2.52
CA ASN A 71 0.09 -23.95 3.44
C ASN A 71 -0.45 -25.15 4.23
N VAL A 72 -1.68 -25.62 4.00
CA VAL A 72 -2.29 -26.73 4.77
C VAL A 72 -1.48 -28.03 4.70
N ASN A 73 -0.67 -28.21 3.66
CA ASN A 73 0.20 -29.38 3.48
C ASN A 73 1.50 -29.30 4.29
N VAL A 74 1.89 -28.11 4.76
CA VAL A 74 3.14 -27.87 5.50
C VAL A 74 3.21 -28.71 6.79
N PRO A 75 2.18 -28.75 7.66
CA PRO A 75 2.25 -29.55 8.90
C PRO A 75 2.49 -31.05 8.69
N PHE A 76 2.15 -31.59 7.52
CA PHE A 76 2.32 -33.02 7.22
C PHE A 76 3.74 -33.40 6.80
N HIS A 77 4.59 -32.43 6.43
CA HIS A 77 5.93 -32.69 5.89
C HIS A 77 7.06 -32.38 6.88
N TYR A 78 6.80 -31.67 7.97
CA TYR A 78 7.79 -31.28 8.97
C TYR A 78 7.79 -32.21 10.17
N GLY A 79 8.96 -32.44 10.75
CA GLY A 79 9.10 -33.20 11.98
C GLY A 79 10.47 -32.99 12.63
N LEU A 80 10.69 -33.67 13.75
CA LEU A 80 11.93 -33.60 14.49
C LEU A 80 12.90 -34.69 14.00
N LEU A 81 14.08 -34.30 13.53
CA LEU A 81 15.14 -35.21 13.08
C LEU A 81 16.15 -35.48 14.21
N TYR A 82 16.30 -36.74 14.59
CA TYR A 82 17.25 -37.23 15.59
C TYR A 82 18.58 -37.65 14.95
N PRO A 83 19.72 -37.55 15.69
CA PRO A 83 19.85 -37.25 17.13
C PRO A 83 19.90 -35.77 17.49
N ALA A 84 20.01 -34.86 16.52
CA ALA A 84 20.22 -33.43 16.77
C ALA A 84 18.94 -32.66 17.18
N ALA A 85 17.78 -33.33 17.22
CA ALA A 85 16.47 -32.74 17.50
C ALA A 85 16.19 -31.48 16.64
N ILE A 86 16.58 -31.52 15.37
CA ILE A 86 16.43 -30.40 14.44
C ILE A 86 15.04 -30.47 13.80
N CYS A 87 14.36 -29.33 13.77
CA CYS A 87 13.10 -29.17 13.06
C CYS A 87 13.34 -29.02 11.55
N ASP A 88 13.16 -30.09 10.78
CA ASP A 88 13.35 -30.09 9.33
C ASP A 88 12.29 -30.92 8.61
N VAL A 89 12.27 -30.84 7.29
CA VAL A 89 11.39 -31.61 6.43
C VAL A 89 11.81 -33.08 6.43
N LEU A 90 10.83 -33.97 6.63
CA LEU A 90 11.07 -35.41 6.60
C LEU A 90 11.69 -35.81 5.25
N PRO A 91 12.75 -36.63 5.25
CA PRO A 91 13.49 -36.98 4.02
C PRO A 91 12.60 -37.61 2.95
N LYS A 92 11.54 -38.33 3.36
CA LYS A 92 10.53 -38.93 2.48
C LYS A 92 9.79 -37.91 1.60
N TYR A 93 9.55 -36.70 2.10
CA TYR A 93 8.75 -35.67 1.42
C TYR A 93 9.60 -34.57 0.79
N ARG A 94 10.93 -34.65 0.92
CA ARG A 94 11.86 -33.61 0.47
C ARG A 94 11.70 -33.24 -1.01
N SER A 95 11.52 -34.23 -1.89
CA SER A 95 11.37 -33.98 -3.34
C SER A 95 10.13 -33.14 -3.66
N ILE A 96 8.97 -33.52 -3.10
CA ILE A 96 7.70 -32.80 -3.30
C ILE A 96 7.77 -31.40 -2.66
N TYR A 97 8.36 -31.33 -1.46
CA TYR A 97 8.56 -30.06 -0.75
C TYR A 97 9.42 -29.07 -1.54
N MET A 98 10.49 -29.53 -2.21
CA MET A 98 11.34 -28.64 -3.03
C MET A 98 10.54 -27.95 -4.14
N HIS A 99 9.66 -28.68 -4.83
CA HIS A 99 8.81 -28.09 -5.87
C HIS A 99 7.87 -27.02 -5.28
N PHE A 100 7.23 -27.33 -4.16
CA PHE A 100 6.37 -26.39 -3.44
C PHE A 100 7.13 -25.14 -2.99
N VAL A 101 8.35 -25.30 -2.49
CA VAL A 101 9.22 -24.19 -2.07
C VAL A 101 9.59 -23.30 -3.24
N ILE A 102 9.97 -23.86 -4.38
CA ILE A 102 10.33 -23.08 -5.58
C ILE A 102 9.13 -22.25 -6.04
N VAL A 103 7.94 -22.86 -6.14
CA VAL A 103 6.71 -22.14 -6.52
C VAL A 103 6.39 -21.04 -5.52
N THR A 104 6.52 -21.32 -4.22
CA THR A 104 6.30 -20.35 -3.15
C THR A 104 7.31 -19.21 -3.22
N MET A 105 8.59 -19.48 -3.49
CA MET A 105 9.64 -18.47 -3.65
C MET A 105 9.33 -17.53 -4.81
N ILE A 106 8.95 -18.06 -5.96
CA ILE A 106 8.56 -17.25 -7.12
C ILE A 106 7.35 -16.36 -6.77
N SER A 107 6.36 -16.94 -6.10
CA SER A 107 5.11 -16.25 -5.75
C SER A 107 5.26 -15.21 -4.64
N VAL A 108 6.21 -15.38 -3.72
CA VAL A 108 6.44 -14.47 -2.58
C VAL A 108 7.48 -13.40 -2.88
N TYR A 109 8.45 -13.67 -3.76
CA TYR A 109 9.54 -12.74 -4.04
C TYR A 109 9.45 -12.16 -5.45
N LEU A 110 9.52 -13.00 -6.49
CA LEU A 110 9.62 -12.51 -7.86
C LEU A 110 8.36 -11.77 -8.29
N ILE A 111 7.19 -12.40 -8.17
CA ILE A 111 5.92 -11.81 -8.61
C ILE A 111 5.63 -10.48 -7.86
N PRO A 112 5.74 -10.41 -6.51
CA PRO A 112 5.55 -9.17 -5.78
C PRO A 112 6.57 -8.09 -6.15
N MET A 113 7.84 -8.44 -6.33
CA MET A 113 8.88 -7.49 -6.74
C MET A 113 8.56 -6.85 -8.10
N PHE A 114 8.14 -7.64 -9.09
CA PHE A 114 7.76 -7.10 -10.40
C PHE A 114 6.52 -6.21 -10.32
N ILE A 115 5.47 -6.64 -9.62
CA ILE A 115 4.23 -5.85 -9.49
C ILE A 115 4.50 -4.54 -8.73
N ILE A 116 5.25 -4.61 -7.63
CA ILE A 116 5.61 -3.44 -6.82
C ILE A 116 6.53 -2.51 -7.61
N GLY A 117 7.54 -3.05 -8.29
CA GLY A 117 8.47 -2.28 -9.12
C GLY A 117 7.76 -1.53 -10.24
N ILE A 118 6.98 -2.24 -11.06
CA ILE A 118 6.19 -1.63 -12.14
C ILE A 118 5.19 -0.61 -11.57
N GLY A 119 4.50 -0.98 -10.49
CA GLY A 119 3.55 -0.09 -9.83
C GLY A 119 4.19 1.21 -9.37
N ASN A 120 5.32 1.14 -8.69
CA ASN A 120 6.05 2.32 -8.23
C ASN A 120 6.59 3.17 -9.39
N MET A 121 7.06 2.55 -10.48
CA MET A 121 7.50 3.28 -11.67
C MET A 121 6.36 4.06 -12.33
N LEU A 122 5.20 3.44 -12.48
CA LEU A 122 3.99 4.07 -13.03
C LEU A 122 3.52 5.25 -12.17
N ILE A 123 3.58 5.08 -10.84
CA ILE A 123 3.26 6.13 -9.87
C ILE A 123 4.19 7.32 -10.07
N MET A 124 5.51 7.09 -10.11
CA MET A 124 6.50 8.16 -10.28
C MET A 124 6.35 8.87 -11.61
N HIS A 125 6.20 8.13 -12.71
CA HIS A 125 6.01 8.71 -14.04
C HIS A 125 4.81 9.68 -14.08
N LYS A 126 3.67 9.26 -13.51
CA LYS A 126 2.46 10.09 -13.50
C LYS A 126 2.56 11.29 -12.57
N ILE A 127 3.25 11.16 -11.43
CA ILE A 127 3.49 12.29 -10.52
C ILE A 127 4.39 13.33 -11.21
N THR A 128 5.48 12.90 -11.85
CA THR A 128 6.41 13.78 -12.55
C THR A 128 5.73 14.52 -13.71
N LEU A 129 4.90 13.83 -14.51
CA LEU A 129 4.16 14.48 -15.59
C LEU A 129 3.23 15.58 -15.06
N ARG A 130 2.55 15.32 -13.94
CA ARG A 130 1.68 16.32 -13.29
C ARG A 130 2.47 17.48 -12.67
N SER A 131 3.63 17.23 -12.08
CA SER A 131 4.46 18.30 -11.53
C SER A 131 5.01 19.21 -12.62
N MET A 132 5.39 18.66 -13.78
CA MET A 132 5.86 19.46 -14.91
C MET A 132 4.76 20.37 -15.47
N HIS A 133 3.53 19.86 -15.67
CA HIS A 133 2.42 20.68 -16.13
C HIS A 133 2.12 21.84 -15.17
N LYS A 134 2.13 21.59 -13.85
CA LYS A 134 1.96 22.64 -12.83
C LYS A 134 3.07 23.68 -12.84
N GLN A 135 4.30 23.29 -13.13
CA GLN A 135 5.42 24.24 -13.24
C GLN A 135 5.27 25.13 -14.48
N LEU A 136 4.83 24.58 -15.61
CA LEU A 136 4.56 25.37 -16.83
C LEU A 136 3.46 26.42 -16.60
N GLU A 137 2.35 26.03 -15.95
CA GLU A 137 1.29 26.98 -15.60
C GLU A 137 1.80 28.07 -14.64
N ARG A 138 2.60 27.70 -13.62
CA ARG A 138 3.19 28.67 -12.69
C ARG A 138 4.13 29.67 -13.40
N ASN A 139 5.03 29.17 -14.24
CA ASN A 139 5.99 30.01 -14.98
C ASN A 139 5.29 30.97 -15.95
N SER A 140 4.17 30.54 -16.55
CA SER A 140 3.34 31.40 -17.40
C SER A 140 2.69 32.53 -16.59
N ILE A 141 2.17 32.24 -15.40
CA ILE A 141 1.57 33.26 -14.51
C ILE A 141 2.62 34.28 -14.07
N ASP A 142 3.80 33.82 -13.66
CA ASP A 142 4.89 34.71 -13.22
C ASP A 142 5.34 35.65 -14.36
N SER A 143 5.40 35.15 -15.59
CA SER A 143 5.73 35.95 -16.79
C SER A 143 4.69 37.06 -17.04
N HIS A 144 3.39 36.76 -16.89
CA HIS A 144 2.33 37.77 -17.04
C HIS A 144 2.34 38.82 -15.94
N VAL A 145 2.69 38.45 -14.69
CA VAL A 145 2.82 39.40 -13.58
C VAL A 145 4.00 40.35 -13.80
N HIS A 146 5.15 39.82 -14.23
CA HIS A 146 6.32 40.65 -14.57
C HIS A 146 6.06 41.60 -15.75
N ALA A 147 5.31 41.16 -16.77
CA ALA A 147 4.93 42.02 -17.90
C ALA A 147 3.97 43.16 -17.50
N ARG A 148 3.13 42.98 -16.47
CA ARG A 148 2.24 44.05 -15.96
C ARG A 148 2.99 45.11 -15.15
N LEU A 149 4.05 44.74 -14.44
CA LEU A 149 4.84 45.63 -13.59
C LEU A 149 5.84 46.51 -14.37
N SER A 150 6.07 46.21 -15.65
CA SER A 150 7.02 46.94 -16.51
C SER A 150 6.38 48.00 -17.41
N ILE A 151 5.05 48.19 -17.34
CA ILE A 151 4.40 49.36 -17.92
C ILE A 151 4.74 50.56 -17.03
N PRO A 152 5.43 51.60 -17.54
CA PRO A 152 5.67 52.82 -16.77
C PRO A 152 4.32 53.46 -16.46
N SER A 153 4.00 53.60 -15.17
CA SER A 153 2.97 54.54 -14.72
C SER A 153 3.43 55.96 -15.06
N ASP A 154 3.02 56.49 -16.21
CA ASP A 154 2.87 57.92 -16.35
C ASP A 154 1.55 58.33 -15.70
N GLY A 155 1.60 59.36 -14.86
CA GLY A 155 0.69 59.56 -13.74
C GLY A 155 -0.76 59.90 -14.09
N SER A 156 -1.70 59.53 -13.21
CA SER A 156 -2.53 60.47 -12.42
C SER A 156 -3.69 59.76 -11.67
N ILE A 157 -3.66 59.87 -10.33
CA ILE A 157 -4.77 60.12 -9.37
C ILE A 157 -6.01 59.18 -9.33
N ASN A 158 -6.08 58.30 -8.31
CA ASN A 158 -7.01 58.38 -7.15
C ASN A 158 -6.96 57.10 -6.26
N PRO A 159 -7.12 57.20 -4.92
CA PRO A 159 -7.30 56.05 -4.06
C PRO A 159 -8.80 55.70 -3.99
N VAL A 160 -9.20 54.52 -4.50
CA VAL A 160 -10.54 53.97 -4.25
C VAL A 160 -10.42 52.50 -3.84
N GLN A 161 -11.06 52.25 -2.71
CA GLN A 161 -11.15 51.02 -1.94
C GLN A 161 -11.59 49.78 -2.74
N HIS A 162 -11.00 48.65 -2.31
CA HIS A 162 -11.71 47.42 -1.92
C HIS A 162 -12.68 46.80 -2.95
N ASN A 163 -12.21 45.75 -3.63
CA ASN A 163 -12.90 44.46 -3.58
C ASN A 163 -11.95 43.33 -3.99
N GLN A 164 -11.36 42.74 -2.95
CA GLN A 164 -10.64 41.47 -3.00
C GLN A 164 -11.62 40.34 -2.67
N HIS A 165 -12.48 40.03 -3.63
CA HIS A 165 -13.35 38.85 -3.74
C HIS A 165 -13.55 38.72 -5.26
N ASP A 166 -12.90 37.80 -5.97
CA ASP A 166 -13.23 36.38 -5.94
C ASP A 166 -12.01 35.52 -6.33
N GLY A 167 -11.83 34.38 -5.65
CA GLY A 167 -10.91 33.33 -6.11
C GLY A 167 -10.15 32.57 -5.03
N TYR A 168 -10.28 32.94 -3.75
CA TYR A 168 -9.68 32.21 -2.62
C TYR A 168 -10.53 31.02 -2.12
N ASP A 169 -11.63 30.67 -2.81
CA ASP A 169 -12.53 29.59 -2.37
C ASP A 169 -12.17 28.18 -2.84
N GLN A 170 -11.10 28.00 -3.64
CA GLN A 170 -10.61 26.65 -3.98
C GLN A 170 -9.27 26.28 -3.35
N LEU A 171 -8.61 27.20 -2.64
CA LEU A 171 -7.29 26.96 -2.04
C LEU A 171 -7.34 26.49 -0.58
N SER A 172 -8.50 26.56 0.07
CA SER A 172 -8.68 26.16 1.47
C SER A 172 -9.07 24.68 1.66
N LEU A 173 -9.32 23.92 0.58
CA LEU A 173 -9.91 22.58 0.66
C LEU A 173 -8.92 21.41 0.47
N VAL A 174 -7.62 21.67 0.23
CA VAL A 174 -6.65 20.61 -0.11
C VAL A 174 -5.54 20.45 0.92
N ILE A 175 -5.43 21.34 1.92
CA ILE A 175 -4.40 21.26 2.96
C ILE A 175 -5.03 21.42 4.35
N LEU A 176 -5.65 20.36 4.87
CA LEU A 176 -5.55 20.07 6.30
C LEU A 176 -5.29 18.57 6.53
N PRO A 177 -4.40 18.24 7.49
CA PRO A 177 -4.00 16.89 7.82
C PRO A 177 -5.09 16.18 8.63
N PHE A 178 -5.02 14.86 8.56
CA PHE A 178 -5.58 13.88 9.48
C PHE A 178 -5.80 14.40 10.93
N GLN A 179 -7.04 14.66 11.37
CA GLN A 179 -7.55 14.45 12.74
C GLN A 179 -9.01 14.90 12.89
N ASN A 180 -9.77 14.11 13.66
CA ASN A 180 -11.01 14.47 14.36
C ASN A 180 -12.36 14.33 13.61
N ASN A 181 -12.93 13.11 13.63
CA ASN A 181 -14.36 12.91 13.34
C ASN A 181 -15.05 11.83 14.22
N ASP A 182 -14.57 11.61 15.45
CA ASP A 182 -15.18 10.67 16.41
C ASP A 182 -16.08 11.35 17.49
N LYS A 183 -16.45 12.64 17.35
CA LYS A 183 -17.19 13.35 18.44
C LYS A 183 -18.50 14.06 18.07
N LYS A 184 -19.13 13.79 16.92
CA LYS A 184 -20.38 14.50 16.54
C LYS A 184 -21.59 13.64 16.13
N ALA A 185 -21.62 12.36 16.51
CA ALA A 185 -22.78 11.50 16.25
C ALA A 185 -23.74 11.29 17.45
N LEU A 186 -23.56 12.01 18.58
CA LEU A 186 -24.34 11.79 19.81
C LEU A 186 -25.00 13.07 20.37
N THR A 187 -25.35 14.02 19.52
CA THR A 187 -26.17 15.17 19.96
C THR A 187 -27.00 15.71 18.82
N LYS A 188 -28.14 15.05 18.57
CA LYS A 188 -29.43 15.58 18.07
C LYS A 188 -30.22 14.44 17.42
N GLN A 189 -30.85 13.60 18.22
CA GLN A 189 -32.30 13.59 18.46
C GLN A 189 -32.63 12.43 19.39
#